data_AF-M7N720-F1
#
_entry.id   AF-M7N720-F1
#
_cell.length_a   1.000
_cell.length_b   1.000
_cell.length_c   1.000
_cell.angle_alpha   90.00
_cell.angle_beta   90.00
_cell.angle_gamma   90.00
#
_symmetry.space_group_name_H-M   'P 1'
#
loop_
_entity.id
_entity.type
_entity.pdbx_description
1 polymer ?
#
loop_
_entity_poly.entity_id
_entity_poly.type
_entity_poly.pdbx_seq_one_letter_code
_entity_poly.pdbx_strand_id
1 'polypeptide(L)'
;MTTKILMTLCALCLMAGGVLLSFLPDEVLAVAGLETAPPYPLLLQLLGALYFGFGMLNWMSKGGRIGGIYNRPIAVANFSHFMIGALALVKVLWAGTSAHPLFWGLTGLYGLFALSYGVLLFRHPLPAQQDAVRA
;
A
#
# COMPACT_ATOMS: atom_id res chain seq x y z
N MET A 1 15.37 10.49 0.65
CA MET A 1 13.95 10.82 0.38
C MET A 1 13.22 11.02 1.69
N THR A 2 12.52 12.14 1.84
CA THR A 2 11.71 12.40 3.04
C THR A 2 10.67 11.29 3.13
N THR A 3 10.73 10.44 4.15
CA THR A 3 9.74 9.39 4.43
C THR A 3 8.29 9.92 4.33
N LYS A 4 8.11 11.21 4.63
CA LYS A 4 6.89 11.98 4.36
C LYS A 4 6.33 11.80 2.94
N ILE A 5 7.15 11.86 1.88
CA ILE A 5 6.69 11.71 0.49
C ILE A 5 6.18 10.29 0.27
N LEU A 6 6.95 9.28 0.69
CA LEU A 6 6.54 7.87 0.60
C LEU A 6 5.20 7.63 1.31
N MET A 7 5.07 8.12 2.53
CA MET A 7 3.84 8.02 3.32
C MET A 7 2.67 8.78 2.68
N THR A 8 2.92 9.93 2.07
CA THR A 8 1.88 10.73 1.39
C THR A 8 1.37 10.01 0.14
N LEU A 9 2.28 9.49 -0.69
CA LEU A 9 1.92 8.74 -1.89
C LEU A 9 1.17 7.46 -1.53
N CYS A 10 1.67 6.71 -0.55
CA CYS A 10 1.01 5.51 -0.03
C CYS A 10 -0.42 5.83 0.46
N ALA A 11 -0.55 6.88 1.28
CA ALA A 11 -1.84 7.32 1.79
C ALA A 11 -2.82 7.66 0.66
N LEU A 12 -2.39 8.45 -0.32
CA LEU A 12 -3.24 8.85 -1.44
C LEU A 12 -3.67 7.65 -2.29
N CYS A 13 -2.75 6.73 -2.59
CA CYS A 13 -3.07 5.50 -3.33
C CYS A 13 -4.10 4.64 -2.58
N LEU A 14 -3.89 4.41 -1.29
CA LEU A 14 -4.78 3.59 -0.47
C LEU A 14 -6.14 4.26 -0.24
N MET A 15 -6.18 5.58 0.01
CA MET A 15 -7.45 6.30 0.15
C MET A 15 -8.24 6.33 -1.15
N ALA A 16 -7.58 6.55 -2.29
CA ALA A 16 -8.24 6.51 -3.60
C ALA A 16 -8.79 5.11 -3.90
N GLY A 17 -8.00 4.06 -3.67
CA GLY A 17 -8.46 2.68 -3.77
C GLY A 17 -9.62 2.39 -2.82
N GLY A 18 -9.54 2.88 -1.58
CA GLY A 18 -10.60 2.75 -0.58
C GLY A 18 -11.92 3.38 -1.03
N VAL A 19 -11.88 4.60 -1.54
CA VAL A 19 -13.05 5.31 -2.07
C VAL A 19 -13.64 4.55 -3.26
N LEU A 20 -12.82 4.14 -4.23
CA LEU A 20 -13.29 3.42 -5.42
C LEU A 20 -13.97 2.09 -5.04
N LEU A 21 -13.33 1.29 -4.18
CA LEU A 21 -13.86 -0.01 -3.77
C LEU A 21 -15.09 0.10 -2.86
N SER A 22 -15.22 1.16 -2.06
CA SER A 22 -16.38 1.35 -1.17
C SER A 22 -17.60 1.91 -1.90
N PHE A 23 -17.41 2.84 -2.85
CA PHE A 23 -18.53 3.55 -3.49
C PHE A 23 -18.83 3.06 -4.90
N LEU A 24 -17.87 2.44 -5.60
CA LEU A 24 -18.02 1.93 -6.96
C LEU A 24 -17.58 0.45 -7.09
N PRO A 25 -18.07 -0.47 -6.23
CA PRO A 25 -17.62 -1.86 -6.25
C PRO A 25 -18.01 -2.60 -7.54
N ASP A 26 -19.20 -2.33 -8.08
CA ASP A 26 -19.72 -3.01 -9.26
C ASP A 26 -18.96 -2.59 -10.52
N GLU A 27 -18.62 -1.31 -10.64
CA GLU A 27 -17.81 -0.78 -11.74
C GLU A 27 -16.40 -1.37 -11.73
N VAL A 28 -15.80 -1.52 -10.54
CA VAL A 28 -14.48 -2.15 -10.40
C VAL A 28 -14.52 -3.62 -10.81
N LEU A 29 -15.56 -4.36 -10.41
CA LEU A 29 -15.76 -5.76 -10.81
C LEU A 29 -15.97 -5.88 -12.31
N ALA A 30 -16.82 -5.03 -12.90
CA ALA A 30 -17.11 -5.03 -14.32
C ALA A 30 -15.85 -4.75 -15.16
N VAL A 31 -15.02 -3.77 -14.75
CA VAL A 31 -13.73 -3.47 -15.42
C VAL A 31 -12.75 -4.63 -15.28
N ALA A 32 -12.79 -5.37 -14.16
CA ALA A 32 -11.98 -6.56 -13.97
C ALA A 32 -12.52 -7.79 -14.71
N GLY A 33 -13.68 -7.70 -15.37
CA GLY A 33 -14.36 -8.83 -16.03
C GLY A 33 -14.92 -9.86 -15.05
N LEU A 34 -15.24 -9.43 -13.82
CA LEU A 34 -15.73 -10.28 -12.73
C LEU A 34 -17.25 -10.12 -12.53
N GLU A 35 -17.85 -11.08 -11.84
CA GLU A 35 -19.26 -11.07 -11.47
C GLU A 35 -19.58 -9.94 -10.48
N THR A 36 -20.67 -9.21 -10.75
CA THR A 36 -21.18 -8.10 -9.90
C THR A 36 -22.27 -8.54 -8.93
N ALA A 37 -22.66 -9.81 -8.94
CA ALA A 37 -23.63 -10.33 -8.00
C ALA A 37 -23.02 -10.51 -6.59
N PRO A 38 -23.83 -10.49 -5.52
CA PRO A 38 -23.38 -10.84 -4.18
C PRO A 38 -22.70 -12.24 -4.17
N PRO A 39 -21.59 -12.43 -3.43
CA PRO A 39 -21.09 -11.57 -2.36
C PRO A 39 -19.97 -10.58 -2.77
N TYR A 40 -19.58 -10.53 -4.04
CA TYR A 40 -18.36 -9.82 -4.46
C TYR A 40 -18.37 -8.31 -4.16
N PRO A 41 -19.44 -7.54 -4.43
CA PRO A 41 -19.45 -6.10 -4.16
C PRO A 41 -19.26 -5.79 -2.67
N LEU A 42 -19.91 -6.56 -1.79
CA LEU A 42 -19.77 -6.40 -0.34
C LEU A 42 -18.33 -6.65 0.12
N LEU A 43 -17.67 -7.69 -0.41
CA LEU A 43 -16.27 -7.97 -0.08
C LEU A 43 -15.35 -6.83 -0.55
N LEU A 44 -15.60 -6.26 -1.73
CA LEU A 44 -14.88 -5.09 -2.20
C LEU A 44 -15.11 -3.87 -1.30
N GLN A 45 -16.34 -3.64 -0.84
CA GLN A 45 -16.63 -2.52 0.06
C GLN A 45 -15.92 -2.63 1.40
N LEU A 46 -15.88 -3.84 1.99
CA LEU A 46 -15.12 -4.11 3.22
C LEU A 46 -13.61 -3.93 3.01
N LEU A 47 -13.09 -4.38 1.87
CA LEU A 47 -11.70 -4.13 1.47
C LEU A 47 -11.42 -2.64 1.27
N GLY A 48 -12.38 -1.90 0.70
CA GLY A 48 -12.33 -0.46 0.51
C GLY A 48 -12.27 0.29 1.83
N ALA A 49 -13.10 -0.09 2.81
CA ALA A 49 -13.06 0.47 4.15
C ALA A 49 -11.69 0.21 4.83
N LEU A 50 -11.14 -1.00 4.68
CA LEU A 50 -9.80 -1.34 5.15
C LEU A 50 -8.72 -0.45 4.49
N TYR A 51 -8.78 -0.28 3.17
CA TYR A 51 -7.82 0.53 2.41
C TYR A 51 -7.90 1.99 2.79
N PHE A 52 -9.11 2.54 2.93
CA PHE A 52 -9.29 3.92 3.35
C PHE A 52 -8.75 4.14 4.76
N GLY A 53 -9.09 3.27 5.71
CA GLY A 53 -8.56 3.33 7.08
C GLY A 53 -7.05 3.24 7.11
N PHE A 54 -6.45 2.34 6.33
CA PHE A 54 -5.00 2.19 6.26
C PHE A 54 -4.29 3.36 5.56
N GLY A 55 -4.94 3.95 4.56
CA GLY A 55 -4.53 5.20 3.93
C GLY A 55 -4.54 6.37 4.91
N MET A 56 -5.57 6.47 5.75
CA MET A 56 -5.65 7.49 6.80
C MET A 56 -4.56 7.33 7.87
N LEU A 57 -4.23 6.09 8.27
CA LEU A 57 -3.09 5.84 9.16
C LEU A 57 -1.79 6.37 8.54
N ASN A 58 -1.54 6.10 7.26
CA ASN A 58 -0.38 6.64 6.56
C ASN A 58 -0.41 8.18 6.49
N TRP A 59 -1.58 8.76 6.21
CA TRP A 59 -1.75 10.22 6.14
C TRP A 59 -1.47 10.89 7.48
N MET A 60 -1.99 10.36 8.58
CA MET A 60 -1.81 10.95 9.91
C MET A 60 -0.37 10.79 10.42
N SER A 61 0.31 9.69 10.08
CA SER A 61 1.68 9.44 10.52
C SER A 61 2.77 10.09 9.67
N LYS A 62 2.46 10.61 8.46
CA LYS A 62 3.45 11.13 7.49
C LYS A 62 4.37 12.24 8.02
N GLY A 63 3.97 12.97 9.05
CA GLY A 63 4.77 14.03 9.67
C GLY A 63 5.85 13.52 10.63
N GLY A 64 5.76 12.26 11.07
CA GLY A 64 6.68 11.67 12.04
C GLY A 64 7.96 11.08 11.41
N ARG A 65 8.94 10.78 12.27
CA ARG A 65 10.11 9.98 11.91
C ARG A 65 9.68 8.52 11.74
N ILE A 66 9.47 8.08 10.50
CA ILE A 66 9.07 6.69 10.20
C ILE A 66 10.23 5.72 10.48
N GLY A 67 9.94 4.60 11.13
CA GLY A 67 10.94 3.70 11.73
C GLY A 67 11.10 3.91 13.24
N GLY A 68 12.29 3.61 13.78
CA GLY A 68 12.55 3.67 15.23
C GLY A 68 11.60 2.77 16.03
N ILE A 69 11.53 2.92 17.35
CA ILE A 69 10.60 2.12 18.17
C ILE A 69 9.13 2.53 17.99
N TYR A 70 8.85 3.82 17.77
CA TYR A 70 7.49 4.36 17.72
C TYR A 70 6.78 4.18 16.36
N ASN A 71 7.48 4.36 15.24
CA ASN A 71 6.89 4.28 13.90
C ASN A 71 7.40 3.09 13.07
N ARG A 72 8.05 2.11 13.70
CA ARG A 72 8.35 0.82 13.05
C ARG A 72 7.11 -0.04 12.84
N PRO A 73 6.10 -0.08 13.73
CA PRO A 73 4.88 -0.84 13.46
C PRO A 73 4.19 -0.43 12.16
N ILE A 74 4.10 0.88 11.87
CA ILE A 74 3.51 1.35 10.62
C ILE A 74 4.35 1.01 9.38
N ALA A 75 5.69 1.00 9.51
CA ALA A 75 6.57 0.56 8.42
C ALA A 75 6.39 -0.94 8.16
N VAL A 76 6.30 -1.77 9.21
CA VAL A 76 6.03 -3.21 9.11
C VAL A 76 4.67 -3.47 8.50
N ALA A 77 3.62 -2.77 8.95
CA ALA A 77 2.26 -2.94 8.41
C ALA A 77 2.22 -2.65 6.90
N ASN A 78 2.83 -1.55 6.45
CA ASN A 78 2.87 -1.20 5.03
C ASN A 78 3.71 -2.22 4.24
N PHE A 79 4.89 -2.57 4.75
CA PHE A 79 5.74 -3.57 4.11
C PHE A 79 4.98 -4.89 3.93
N SER A 80 4.34 -5.40 4.98
CA SER A 80 3.56 -6.64 4.94
C SER A 80 2.42 -6.56 3.93
N HIS A 81 1.63 -5.48 3.95
CA HIS A 81 0.53 -5.29 3.02
C HIS A 81 1.00 -5.33 1.55
N PHE A 82 2.02 -4.53 1.22
CA PHE A 82 2.50 -4.45 -0.15
C PHE A 82 3.28 -5.67 -0.59
N MET A 83 4.09 -6.27 0.30
CA MET A 83 4.86 -7.48 -0.03
C MET A 83 3.95 -8.68 -0.27
N ILE A 84 3.00 -8.94 0.63
CA ILE A 84 2.06 -10.06 0.50
C ILE A 84 1.19 -9.85 -0.75
N GLY A 85 0.69 -8.62 -0.98
CA GLY A 85 -0.07 -8.29 -2.17
C GLY A 85 0.73 -8.45 -3.47
N ALA A 86 1.99 -7.99 -3.50
CA ALA A 86 2.88 -8.14 -4.66
C ALA A 86 3.10 -9.62 -4.99
N LEU A 87 3.38 -10.46 -3.99
CA LEU A 87 3.58 -11.90 -4.20
C LEU A 87 2.30 -12.59 -4.71
N ALA A 88 1.14 -12.21 -4.18
CA ALA A 88 -0.13 -12.75 -4.65
C ALA A 88 -0.41 -12.37 -6.12
N LEU A 89 -0.13 -11.12 -6.50
CA LEU A 89 -0.29 -10.64 -7.88
C LEU A 89 0.68 -11.33 -8.84
N VAL A 90 1.96 -11.46 -8.46
CA VAL A 90 2.96 -12.20 -9.24
C VAL A 90 2.51 -13.64 -9.49
N LYS A 91 1.92 -14.30 -8.49
CA LYS A 91 1.39 -15.66 -8.64
C LYS A 91 0.28 -15.73 -9.71
N VAL A 92 -0.61 -14.74 -9.78
CA VAL A 92 -1.66 -14.67 -10.80
C VAL A 92 -1.05 -14.51 -12.20
N LEU A 93 -0.08 -13.60 -12.35
CA LEU A 93 0.60 -13.37 -13.63
C LEU A 93 1.37 -14.62 -14.09
N TRP A 94 1.95 -15.38 -13.16
CA TRP A 94 2.70 -16.61 -13.48
C TRP A 94 1.81 -17.79 -13.87
N ALA A 95 0.54 -17.80 -13.43
CA ALA A 95 -0.38 -18.89 -13.70
C ALA A 95 -0.81 -18.99 -15.18
N GLY A 96 -0.34 -18.08 -16.05
CA GLY A 96 -0.50 -18.18 -17.51
C GLY A 96 -1.93 -17.96 -18.01
N THR A 97 -2.86 -17.56 -17.14
CA THR A 97 -4.16 -17.03 -17.57
C THR A 97 -3.93 -15.70 -18.27
N SER A 98 -4.78 -15.34 -19.22
CA SER A 98 -4.80 -14.04 -19.91
C SER A 98 -5.10 -12.93 -18.90
N ALA A 99 -4.14 -12.64 -18.03
CA ALA A 99 -4.31 -11.74 -16.91
C ALA A 99 -4.64 -10.36 -17.46
N HIS A 100 -5.78 -9.82 -17.00
CA HIS A 100 -6.24 -8.50 -17.37
C HIS A 100 -5.10 -7.48 -17.19
N PRO A 101 -4.88 -6.52 -18.13
CA PRO A 101 -3.75 -5.58 -18.07
C PRO A 101 -3.62 -4.82 -16.74
N LEU A 102 -4.74 -4.64 -16.03
CA LEU A 102 -4.78 -4.08 -14.68
C LEU A 102 -3.82 -4.78 -13.70
N PHE A 103 -3.69 -6.10 -13.76
CA PHE A 103 -2.85 -6.86 -12.82
C PHE A 103 -1.36 -6.57 -12.98
N TRP A 104 -0.89 -6.24 -14.20
CA TRP A 104 0.49 -5.80 -14.41
C TRP A 104 0.74 -4.46 -13.73
N GLY A 105 -0.17 -3.49 -13.90
CA GLY A 105 -0.09 -2.19 -13.25
C GLY A 105 -0.10 -2.30 -11.73
N LEU A 106 -1.01 -3.11 -11.17
CA LEU A 106 -1.07 -3.36 -9.74
C LEU A 106 0.19 -4.04 -9.21
N THR A 107 0.76 -5.00 -9.95
CA THR A 107 2.01 -5.68 -9.55
C THR A 107 3.17 -4.71 -9.46
N GLY A 108 3.31 -3.83 -10.45
CA GLY A 108 4.33 -2.77 -10.44
C GLY A 108 4.16 -1.81 -9.26
N LEU A 109 2.93 -1.36 -9.01
CA LEU A 109 2.61 -0.46 -7.89
C LEU A 109 2.91 -1.11 -6.53
N TYR A 110 2.41 -2.32 -6.30
CA TYR A 110 2.63 -3.06 -5.06
C TYR A 110 4.11 -3.40 -4.87
N GLY A 111 4.81 -3.82 -5.92
CA GLY A 111 6.24 -4.11 -5.88
C GLY A 111 7.07 -2.87 -5.52
N LEU A 112 6.75 -1.70 -6.11
CA LEU A 112 7.45 -0.46 -5.81
C LEU A 112 7.32 -0.07 -4.33
N PHE A 113 6.11 -0.12 -3.77
CA PHE A 113 5.89 0.17 -2.36
C PHE A 113 6.53 -0.91 -1.46
N ALA A 114 6.43 -2.18 -1.81
CA ALA A 114 7.06 -3.27 -1.05
C ALA A 114 8.57 -3.09 -0.94
N LEU A 115 9.25 -2.79 -2.05
CA LEU A 115 10.69 -2.50 -2.06
C LEU A 115 11.00 -1.25 -1.23
N SER A 116 10.22 -0.19 -1.38
CA SER A 116 10.42 1.08 -0.66
C SER A 116 10.31 0.91 0.86
N TYR A 117 9.26 0.23 1.34
CA TYR A 117 9.07 -0.06 2.76
C TYR A 117 10.04 -1.14 3.28
N GLY A 118 10.47 -2.07 2.44
CA GLY A 118 11.54 -3.03 2.79
C GLY A 118 12.86 -2.32 3.03
N VAL A 119 13.26 -1.43 2.14
CA VAL A 119 14.44 -0.58 2.32
C VAL A 119 14.32 0.27 3.60
N LEU A 120 13.14 0.82 3.88
CA LEU A 120 12.89 1.61 5.10
C LEU A 120 13.01 0.77 6.39
N LEU A 121 12.59 -0.49 6.34
CA LEU A 121 12.59 -1.38 7.52
C LEU A 121 13.99 -1.94 7.83
N PHE A 122 14.78 -2.24 6.80
CA PHE A 122 16.07 -2.92 6.93
C PHE A 122 17.29 -1.99 6.84
N ARG A 123 17.14 -0.73 6.42
CA ARG A 123 18.24 0.24 6.57
C ARG A 123 18.32 0.72 8.01
N HIS A 124 19.52 0.64 8.59
CA HIS A 124 19.82 1.25 9.88
C HIS A 124 19.57 2.77 9.82
N PRO A 125 19.10 3.39 10.92
CA PRO A 125 18.98 4.84 10.99
C PRO A 125 20.36 5.46 10.70
N LEU A 126 20.43 6.36 9.73
CA LEU A 126 21.63 7.20 9.59
C LEU A 126 21.81 7.97 10.91
N PRO A 127 23.06 8.13 11.40
CA PRO A 127 23.33 8.90 12.61
C PRO A 127 22.58 10.22 12.56
N ALA A 128 21.87 10.55 13.64
CA ALA A 128 21.17 11.82 13.71
C ALA A 128 22.20 12.92 13.50
N GLN A 129 21.92 13.86 12.59
CA GLN A 129 22.64 15.13 12.47
C GLN A 129 22.32 15.99 13.71
N GLN A 130 22.63 15.50 14.90
CA GLN A 130 22.49 16.19 16.18
C GLN A 130 23.86 16.48 16.82
N ASP A 131 24.93 15.90 16.28
CA ASP A 131 26.29 16.12 16.79
C ASP A 131 26.98 17.36 16.19
N ALA A 132 26.40 17.99 15.17
CA ALA A 132 26.98 19.18 14.51
C ALA A 132 26.62 20.53 15.19
N VAL A 133 25.82 20.52 16.27
CA VAL A 133 25.42 21.74 17.01
C VAL A 133 25.95 21.73 18.45
N ARG A 134 26.76 20.74 18.82
CA ARG A 134 27.36 20.62 20.17
C ARG A 134 28.90 20.55 20.18
N ALA A 135 29.55 20.99 19.10
CA ALA A 135 31.01 21.13 19.03
C ALA A 135 31.40 22.62 19.00
#